data_AF-A0A9E4IL63-F1
#
_entry.id   AF-A0A9E4IL63-F1
#
_cell.length_a   1.000
_cell.length_b   1.000
_cell.length_c   1.000
_cell.angle_alpha   90.00
_cell.angle_beta   90.00
_cell.angle_gamma   90.00
#
_symmetry.space_group_name_H-M   'P 1'
#
loop_
_entity.id
_entity.type
_entity.pdbx_description
1 polymer ?
#
loop_
_entity_poly.entity_id
_entity_poly.type
_entity_poly.pdbx_seq_one_letter_code
_entity_poly.pdbx_strand_id
1 'polypeptide(L)'
;AIEALLAGATGDEMATAARLLADGGQMVLAARLFGTALQADPTNVSALVGRGALLTSPDFAAFEDLLAEGMRALDRAVELAPDDPEARFWRGLALARLGLFDDALADLDHLATLPAPAGLLDEGARLAEEVRAAAGG
;
A
#
# COMPACT_ATOMS: atom_id res chain seq x y z
N ALA A 1 -7.08 -22.91 -11.36
CA ALA A 1 -7.11 -21.52 -10.84
C ALA A 1 -5.66 -21.02 -10.70
N ILE A 2 -5.42 -19.70 -10.68
CA ILE A 2 -4.07 -19.13 -10.42
C ILE A 2 -3.42 -19.75 -9.17
N GLU A 3 -4.23 -20.05 -8.15
CA GLU A 3 -3.81 -20.75 -6.93
C GLU A 3 -3.12 -22.11 -7.17
N ALA A 4 -3.51 -22.85 -8.22
CA ALA A 4 -2.88 -24.12 -8.58
C ALA A 4 -1.55 -23.93 -9.35
N LEU A 5 -1.38 -22.80 -10.04
CA LEU A 5 -0.14 -22.45 -10.74
C LEU A 5 0.94 -21.94 -9.78
N LEU A 6 0.53 -21.48 -8.59
CA LEU A 6 1.41 -20.95 -7.54
C LEU A 6 1.56 -21.91 -6.37
N ALA A 7 1.20 -23.19 -6.56
CA ALA A 7 1.42 -24.23 -5.55
C ALA A 7 2.93 -24.35 -5.25
N GLY A 8 3.32 -23.97 -4.03
CA GLY A 8 4.72 -23.95 -3.60
C GLY A 8 5.44 -22.62 -3.77
N ALA A 9 4.78 -21.59 -4.32
CA ALA A 9 5.33 -20.24 -4.35
C ALA A 9 5.40 -19.66 -2.92
N THR A 10 6.39 -18.81 -2.66
CA THR A 10 6.51 -18.05 -1.41
C THR A 10 5.54 -16.86 -1.40
N GLY A 11 5.30 -16.28 -0.21
CA GLY A 11 4.52 -15.05 -0.09
C GLY A 11 5.08 -13.92 -0.94
N ASP A 12 6.41 -13.78 -1.00
CA ASP A 12 7.11 -12.77 -1.80
C ASP A 12 6.94 -12.98 -3.31
N GLU A 13 7.01 -14.22 -3.78
CA GLU A 13 6.79 -14.55 -5.19
C GLU A 13 5.34 -14.24 -5.60
N MET A 14 4.38 -14.58 -4.73
CA MET A 14 2.97 -14.25 -4.95
C MET A 14 2.75 -12.73 -4.94
N ALA A 15 3.36 -12.00 -4.01
CA ALA A 15 3.28 -10.53 -3.94
C ALA A 15 3.86 -9.87 -5.19
N THR A 16 5.01 -10.36 -5.66
CA THR A 16 5.66 -9.89 -6.89
C THR A 16 4.76 -10.12 -8.11
N ALA A 17 4.21 -11.33 -8.25
CA ALA A 17 3.29 -11.65 -9.33
C ALA A 17 1.99 -10.83 -9.26
N ALA A 18 1.48 -10.56 -8.05
CA ALA A 18 0.31 -9.71 -7.85
C ALA A 18 0.56 -8.28 -8.31
N ARG A 19 1.74 -7.72 -8.04
CA ARG A 19 2.15 -6.39 -8.51
C ARG A 19 2.20 -6.33 -10.04
N LEU A 20 2.79 -7.34 -10.70
CA LEU A 20 2.80 -7.43 -12.17
C LEU A 20 1.37 -7.51 -12.76
N LEU A 21 0.46 -8.21 -12.09
CA LEU A 21 -0.95 -8.26 -12.50
C LEU A 21 -1.62 -6.89 -12.35
N ALA A 22 -1.35 -6.16 -11.28
CA ALA A 22 -1.88 -4.82 -11.07
C ALA A 22 -1.39 -3.86 -12.16
N ASP A 23 -0.09 -3.87 -12.46
CA ASP A 23 0.51 -3.06 -13.54
C ASP A 23 -0.07 -3.40 -14.92
N GLY A 24 -0.44 -4.67 -15.12
CA GLY A 24 -1.10 -5.16 -16.33
C GLY A 24 -2.61 -4.87 -16.40
N GLY A 25 -3.18 -4.11 -15.46
CA GLY A 25 -4.60 -3.77 -15.43
C GLY A 25 -5.51 -4.90 -14.90
N GLN A 26 -4.95 -5.98 -14.36
CA GLN A 26 -5.69 -7.13 -13.85
C GLN A 26 -5.96 -6.98 -12.34
N MET A 27 -6.54 -5.85 -11.93
CA MET A 27 -6.68 -5.45 -10.53
C MET A 27 -7.40 -6.50 -9.66
N VAL A 28 -8.47 -7.13 -10.18
CA VAL A 28 -9.20 -8.16 -9.43
C VAL A 28 -8.33 -9.39 -9.18
N LEU A 29 -7.52 -9.79 -10.15
CA LEU A 29 -6.60 -10.92 -9.99
C LEU A 29 -5.46 -10.56 -9.03
N ALA A 30 -4.94 -9.34 -9.12
CA ALA A 30 -3.93 -8.83 -8.19
C ALA A 30 -4.44 -8.82 -6.75
N ALA A 31 -5.64 -8.28 -6.48
CA ALA A 31 -6.24 -8.24 -5.16
C ALA A 31 -6.42 -9.64 -4.56
N ARG A 32 -6.90 -10.60 -5.37
CA ARG A 32 -7.00 -12.00 -4.94
C ARG A 32 -5.64 -12.60 -4.62
N LEU A 33 -4.64 -12.35 -5.47
CA LEU A 33 -3.33 -12.93 -5.30
C LEU A 33 -2.56 -12.36 -4.10
N PHE A 34 -2.69 -11.06 -3.84
CA PHE A 34 -2.21 -10.50 -2.57
C PHE A 34 -2.89 -11.15 -1.36
N GLY A 35 -4.21 -11.40 -1.43
CA GLY A 35 -4.91 -12.15 -0.40
C GLY A 35 -4.35 -13.56 -0.18
N THR A 36 -4.02 -14.28 -1.25
CA THR A 36 -3.38 -15.60 -1.16
C THR A 36 -1.98 -15.52 -0.56
N ALA A 37 -1.18 -14.51 -0.96
CA ALA A 37 0.14 -14.27 -0.37
C ALA A 37 0.06 -14.10 1.15
N LEU A 38 -0.93 -13.32 1.61
CA LEU A 38 -1.17 -13.07 3.04
C LEU A 38 -1.77 -14.26 3.79
N GLN A 39 -2.45 -15.18 3.11
CA GLN A 39 -2.85 -16.45 3.74
C GLN A 39 -1.66 -17.37 3.97
N ALA A 40 -0.69 -17.36 3.06
CA ALA A 40 0.53 -18.14 3.19
C ALA A 40 1.51 -17.53 4.22
N ASP A 41 1.65 -16.20 4.19
CA ASP A 41 2.46 -15.42 5.14
C ASP A 41 1.73 -14.12 5.52
N PRO A 42 1.02 -14.12 6.67
CA PRO A 42 0.31 -12.93 7.15
C PRO A 42 1.20 -11.76 7.53
N THR A 43 2.52 -11.96 7.61
CA THR A 43 3.51 -10.94 7.97
C THR A 43 4.27 -10.39 6.77
N ASN A 44 3.92 -10.84 5.56
CA ASN A 44 4.57 -10.39 4.34
C ASN A 44 4.30 -8.90 4.08
N VAL A 45 5.27 -8.04 4.39
CA VAL A 45 5.15 -6.59 4.28
C VAL A 45 4.87 -6.18 2.83
N SER A 46 5.54 -6.78 1.84
CA SER A 46 5.32 -6.45 0.44
C SER A 46 3.89 -6.76 -0.02
N ALA A 47 3.32 -7.87 0.43
CA ALA A 47 1.94 -8.23 0.13
C ALA A 47 0.94 -7.32 0.84
N LEU A 48 1.20 -6.95 2.11
CA LEU A 48 0.38 -6.01 2.87
C LEU A 48 0.35 -4.64 2.20
N VAL A 49 1.52 -4.11 1.83
CA VAL A 49 1.66 -2.83 1.12
C VAL A 49 0.96 -2.87 -0.23
N GLY A 50 1.24 -3.88 -1.05
CA GLY A 50 0.66 -4.01 -2.39
C GLY A 50 -0.87 -4.14 -2.36
N ARG A 51 -1.40 -4.92 -1.40
CA ARG A 51 -2.84 -5.04 -1.19
C ARG A 51 -3.45 -3.74 -0.71
N GLY A 52 -2.82 -3.11 0.27
CA GLY A 52 -3.22 -1.83 0.83
C GLY A 52 -3.36 -0.77 -0.25
N ALA A 53 -2.28 -0.52 -0.98
CA ALA A 53 -2.23 0.45 -2.06
C ALA A 53 -3.30 0.21 -3.14
N LEU A 54 -3.56 -1.06 -3.49
CA LEU A 54 -4.56 -1.42 -4.47
C LEU A 54 -5.99 -1.18 -3.96
N LEU A 55 -6.31 -1.59 -2.74
CA LEU A 55 -7.66 -1.48 -2.19
C LEU A 55 -8.02 -0.05 -1.75
N THR A 56 -7.02 0.80 -1.46
CA THR A 56 -7.19 2.24 -1.21
C THR A 56 -7.03 3.09 -2.49
N SER A 57 -6.95 2.45 -3.66
CA SER A 57 -6.90 3.16 -4.94
C SER A 57 -8.28 3.75 -5.29
N PRO A 58 -8.35 4.78 -6.14
CA PRO A 58 -9.64 5.35 -6.57
C PRO A 58 -10.59 4.32 -7.20
N ASP A 59 -10.05 3.27 -7.82
CA ASP A 59 -10.84 2.20 -8.45
C ASP A 59 -11.60 1.34 -7.43
N PHE A 60 -11.10 1.25 -6.20
CA PHE A 60 -11.68 0.42 -5.13
C PHE A 60 -12.19 1.20 -3.93
N ALA A 61 -11.81 2.48 -3.78
CA ALA A 61 -12.16 3.30 -2.62
C ALA A 61 -13.67 3.51 -2.43
N ALA A 62 -14.48 3.36 -3.48
CA ALA A 62 -15.94 3.41 -3.38
C ALA A 62 -16.54 2.21 -2.61
N PHE A 63 -15.79 1.12 -2.43
CA PHE A 63 -16.22 -0.05 -1.66
C PHE A 63 -15.68 0.06 -0.24
N GLU A 64 -16.52 0.54 0.69
CA GLU A 64 -16.13 0.83 2.08
C GLU A 64 -15.42 -0.35 2.78
N ASP A 65 -15.91 -1.58 2.58
CA ASP A 65 -15.30 -2.79 3.16
C ASP A 65 -13.88 -3.04 2.64
N LEU A 66 -13.66 -2.82 1.34
CA LEU A 66 -12.35 -2.99 0.71
C LEU A 66 -11.40 -1.86 1.11
N LEU A 67 -11.90 -0.63 1.18
CA LEU A 67 -11.15 0.51 1.66
C LEU A 67 -10.68 0.28 3.11
N ALA A 68 -11.58 -0.17 3.99
CA ALA A 68 -11.24 -0.48 5.38
C ALA A 68 -10.25 -1.64 5.48
N GLU A 69 -10.34 -2.64 4.59
CA GLU A 69 -9.36 -3.72 4.50
C GLU A 69 -7.99 -3.22 4.01
N GLY A 70 -7.96 -2.34 3.01
CA GLY A 70 -6.74 -1.73 2.50
C GLY A 70 -6.02 -0.91 3.57
N MET A 71 -6.76 -0.08 4.31
CA MET A 71 -6.21 0.67 5.44
C MET A 71 -5.63 -0.25 6.51
N ARG A 72 -6.35 -1.29 6.92
CA ARG A 72 -5.84 -2.29 7.88
C ARG A 72 -4.56 -2.98 7.39
N ALA A 73 -4.44 -3.23 6.09
CA ALA A 73 -3.23 -3.81 5.52
C ALA A 73 -2.04 -2.85 5.59
N LEU A 74 -2.25 -1.56 5.29
CA LEU A 74 -1.21 -0.52 5.39
C LEU A 74 -0.79 -0.26 6.84
N ASP A 75 -1.76 -0.20 7.76
CA ASP A 75 -1.49 -0.09 9.20
C ASP A 75 -0.60 -1.24 9.66
N ARG A 76 -0.97 -2.47 9.29
CA ARG A 76 -0.21 -3.66 9.64
C ARG A 76 1.19 -3.67 9.02
N ALA A 77 1.35 -3.18 7.79
CA ALA A 77 2.64 -3.06 7.14
C ALA A 77 3.59 -2.14 7.94
N VAL A 78 3.10 -0.96 8.35
CA VAL A 78 3.89 -0.01 9.14
C VAL A 78 4.14 -0.52 10.57
N GLU A 79 3.21 -1.26 11.18
CA GLU A 79 3.46 -1.92 12.46
C GLU A 79 4.61 -2.94 12.39
N LEU A 80 4.65 -3.73 11.30
CA LEU A 80 5.67 -4.77 11.10
C LEU A 80 7.01 -4.20 10.67
N ALA A 81 7.00 -3.16 9.84
CA ALA A 81 8.18 -2.49 9.34
C ALA A 81 8.00 -0.95 9.42
N PRO A 82 8.25 -0.35 10.60
CA PRO A 82 8.04 1.09 10.81
C PRO A 82 8.90 2.00 9.94
N ASP A 83 10.03 1.47 9.44
CA ASP A 83 10.98 2.18 8.61
C ASP A 83 10.97 1.69 7.15
N ASP A 84 9.90 0.99 6.73
CA ASP A 84 9.69 0.64 5.32
C ASP A 84 9.18 1.86 4.54
N PRO A 85 9.93 2.36 3.55
CA PRO A 85 9.55 3.55 2.81
C PRO A 85 8.25 3.40 2.00
N GLU A 86 8.03 2.24 1.39
CA GLU A 86 6.81 2.01 0.60
C GLU A 86 5.58 1.99 1.52
N ALA A 87 5.65 1.31 2.66
CA ALA A 87 4.55 1.25 3.62
C ALA A 87 4.16 2.64 4.12
N ARG A 88 5.15 3.48 4.46
CA ARG A 88 4.92 4.88 4.87
C ARG A 88 4.29 5.69 3.75
N PHE A 89 4.83 5.61 2.53
CA PHE A 89 4.30 6.34 1.39
C PHE A 89 2.85 5.95 1.09
N TRP A 90 2.56 4.65 0.97
CA TRP A 90 1.24 4.18 0.59
C TRP A 90 0.19 4.43 1.67
N ARG A 91 0.56 4.33 2.96
CA ARG A 91 -0.34 4.71 4.06
C ARG A 91 -0.60 6.21 4.07
N GLY A 92 0.44 7.03 3.94
CA GLY A 92 0.31 8.49 3.84
C GLY A 92 -0.61 8.92 2.68
N LEU A 93 -0.45 8.32 1.50
CA LEU A 93 -1.31 8.57 0.35
C LEU A 93 -2.76 8.14 0.58
N ALA A 94 -2.99 6.98 1.20
CA ALA A 94 -4.34 6.53 1.52
C ALA A 94 -5.02 7.46 2.54
N LEU A 95 -4.31 7.85 3.60
CA LEU A 95 -4.78 8.79 4.62
C LEU A 95 -5.10 10.17 4.02
N ALA A 96 -4.24 10.67 3.13
CA ALA A 96 -4.46 11.93 2.41
C ALA A 96 -5.75 11.90 1.59
N ARG A 97 -6.02 10.80 0.88
CA ARG A 97 -7.26 10.61 0.11
C ARG A 97 -8.51 10.55 1.00
N LEU A 98 -8.36 10.11 2.24
CA LEU A 98 -9.42 10.05 3.24
C LEU A 98 -9.61 11.36 4.00
N GLY A 99 -8.81 12.39 3.72
CA GLY A 99 -8.84 13.66 4.44
C GLY A 99 -8.23 13.60 5.85
N LEU A 100 -7.55 12.50 6.18
CA LEU A 100 -6.84 12.32 7.46
C LEU A 100 -5.45 12.95 7.36
N PHE A 101 -5.42 14.28 7.21
CA PHE A 101 -4.23 15.01 6.81
C PHE A 101 -3.10 14.98 7.85
N ASP A 102 -3.42 15.04 9.15
CA ASP A 102 -2.39 15.00 10.21
C ASP A 102 -1.62 13.68 10.20
N ASP A 103 -2.34 12.55 10.13
CA ASP A 103 -1.72 11.22 10.08
C ASP A 103 -0.99 11.00 8.75
N ALA A 104 -1.52 11.53 7.64
CA ALA A 104 -0.85 11.49 6.34
C ALA A 104 0.50 12.21 6.39
N LEU A 105 0.54 13.43 6.96
CA LEU A 105 1.78 14.19 7.11
C LEU A 105 2.76 13.50 8.03
N ALA A 106 2.30 12.87 9.11
CA ALA A 106 3.17 12.11 10.00
C ALA A 106 3.92 10.99 9.27
N ASP A 107 3.27 10.28 8.35
CA ASP A 107 3.92 9.25 7.54
C ASP A 107 4.86 9.81 6.48
N LEU A 108 4.46 10.88 5.80
CA LEU A 108 5.26 11.48 4.74
C LEU A 108 6.51 12.18 5.30
N ASP A 109 6.39 12.79 6.48
CA ASP A 109 7.52 13.39 7.18
C ASP A 109 8.46 12.29 7.73
N HIS A 110 7.92 11.15 8.21
CA HIS A 110 8.76 10.00 8.56
C HIS A 110 9.49 9.45 7.34
N LEU A 111 8.81 9.27 6.20
CA LEU A 111 9.38 8.84 4.93
C LEU A 111 10.57 9.72 4.51
N ALA A 112 10.48 11.04 4.67
CA ALA A 112 11.55 11.97 4.33
C ALA A 112 12.86 11.76 5.12
N THR A 113 12.81 11.01 6.24
CA THR A 113 13.98 10.68 7.06
C THR A 113 14.62 9.33 6.70
N LEU A 114 13.97 8.51 5.88
CA LEU A 114 14.37 7.13 5.60
C LEU A 114 15.36 7.04 4.42
N PRO A 115 16.23 6.00 4.41
CA PRO A 115 17.00 5.65 3.22
C PRO A 115 16.08 5.02 2.17
N ALA A 116 15.58 5.83 1.24
CA ALA A 116 14.64 5.42 0.21
C ALA A 116 15.07 5.87 -1.21
N PRO A 117 14.52 5.27 -2.29
CA PRO A 117 14.77 5.74 -3.64
C PRO A 117 14.35 7.21 -3.80
N ALA A 118 15.18 8.02 -4.47
CA ALA A 118 14.93 9.45 -4.63
C ALA A 118 13.55 9.76 -5.22
N GLY A 119 13.09 8.98 -6.22
CA GLY A 119 11.77 9.17 -6.81
C GLY A 119 10.61 8.99 -5.81
N LEU A 120 10.75 8.08 -4.84
CA LEU A 120 9.74 7.88 -3.79
C LEU A 120 9.75 9.06 -2.79
N LEU A 121 10.93 9.56 -2.46
CA LEU A 121 11.08 10.74 -1.59
C LEU A 121 10.49 11.99 -2.25
N ASP A 122 10.76 12.19 -3.55
CA ASP A 122 10.23 13.31 -4.32
C ASP A 122 8.69 13.24 -4.43
N GLU A 123 8.14 12.05 -4.66
CA GLU A 123 6.69 11.84 -4.71
C GLU A 123 6.03 12.08 -3.34
N GLY A 124 6.64 11.57 -2.27
CA GLY A 124 6.20 11.80 -0.89
C GLY A 124 6.22 13.27 -0.50
N ALA A 125 7.28 14.00 -0.87
CA ALA A 125 7.41 15.43 -0.61
C ALA A 125 6.34 16.24 -1.35
N ARG A 126 6.10 15.93 -2.64
CA ARG A 126 5.02 16.57 -3.41
C ARG A 126 3.66 16.35 -2.76
N LEU A 127 3.37 15.12 -2.37
CA LEU A 127 2.13 14.78 -1.70
C LEU A 127 1.99 15.52 -0.36
N ALA A 128 3.07 15.63 0.42
CA ALA A 128 3.04 16.36 1.70
C ALA A 128 2.68 17.84 1.50
N GLU A 129 3.21 18.49 0.46
CA GLU A 129 2.84 19.87 0.12
C GLU A 129 1.37 19.99 -0.29
N GLU A 130 0.85 19.05 -1.08
CA GLU A 130 -0.57 18.99 -1.46
C GLU A 130 -1.48 18.84 -0.23
N VAL A 131 -1.09 17.98 0.72
CA VAL A 131 -1.83 17.77 1.97
C VAL A 131 -1.79 19.03 2.85
N ARG A 132 -0.64 19.69 3.01
CA ARG A 132 -0.52 20.95 3.76
C ARG A 132 -1.39 22.06 3.16
N ALA A 133 -1.42 22.16 1.83
CA ALA A 133 -2.26 23.12 1.13
C ALA A 133 -3.76 22.82 1.34
N ALA A 134 -4.15 21.55 1.30
CA ALA A 134 -5.54 21.12 1.51
C ALA A 134 -6.01 21.27 2.97
N ALA A 135 -5.11 21.10 3.95
CA ALA A 135 -5.44 21.25 5.37
C ALA A 135 -5.56 22.72 5.84
N GLY A 136 -4.91 23.65 5.14
CA GLY A 136 -4.87 25.07 5.49
C GLY A 136 -5.92 25.96 4.80
N GLY A 137 -6.70 25.42 3.87
CA GLY A 137 -7.75 26.13 3.11
C GLY A 137 -9.15 25.85 3.63
#